data_AF-A0A7X2PUH8-F1
#
_entry.id   AF-A0A7X2PUH8-F1
#
_cell.length_a   1.000
_cell.length_b   1.000
_cell.length_c   1.000
_cell.angle_alpha   90.00
_cell.angle_beta   90.00
_cell.angle_gamma   90.00
#
_symmetry.space_group_name_H-M   'P 1'
#
loop_
_entity.id
_entity.type
_entity.pdbx_description
1 polymer ?
#
loop_
_entity_poly.entity_id
_entity_poly.type
_entity_poly.pdbx_seq_one_letter_code
_entity_poly.pdbx_strand_id
1 'polypeptide(L)' 'MLEAATAGRVRQIFVAEDAQPADIDLLNQAAVEGLRTGAELFSFAGAEMPGFGPIVAVLRY' A
#
# COMPACT_ATOMS: atom_id res chain seq x y z
N MET A 1 -3.84 -7.20 -1.57
CA MET A 1 -3.96 -5.76 -1.33
C MET A 1 -4.64 -5.03 -2.49
N LEU A 2 -4.21 -5.23 -3.73
CA LEU A 2 -4.80 -4.58 -4.91
C LEU A 2 -6.33 -4.75 -4.98
N GLU A 3 -6.85 -5.95 -4.74
CA GLU A 3 -8.29 -6.22 -4.72
C GLU A 3 -9.06 -5.38 -3.68
N ALA A 4 -8.48 -5.17 -2.49
CA ALA A 4 -9.10 -4.36 -1.44
C ALA A 4 -9.07 -2.86 -1.77
N ALA A 5 -7.99 -2.40 -2.42
CA ALA A 5 -7.85 -1.03 -2.88
C ALA A 5 -8.88 -0.72 -3.98
N THR A 6 -9.04 -1.60 -4.96
CA THR A 6 -10.04 -1.45 -6.04
C THR A 6 -11.47 -1.47 -5.52
N ALA A 7 -11.75 -2.23 -4.45
CA ALA A 7 -13.06 -2.27 -3.81
C ALA A 7 -13.36 -1.05 -2.91
N GLY A 8 -12.45 -0.09 -2.78
CA GLY A 8 -12.61 1.09 -1.91
C GLY A 8 -12.69 0.75 -0.42
N ARG A 9 -12.22 -0.44 -0.04
CA ARG A 9 -12.21 -0.92 1.35
C ARG A 9 -10.94 -0.52 2.08
N VAL A 10 -10.07 0.27 1.49
CA VAL A 10 -8.82 0.70 2.12
C VAL A 10 -8.99 2.11 2.67
N ARG A 11 -8.59 2.30 3.94
CA ARG A 11 -8.56 3.61 4.59
C ARG A 11 -7.17 4.23 4.47
N GLN A 12 -6.14 3.45 4.76
CA GLN A 12 -4.75 3.91 4.78
C GLN A 12 -3.85 2.85 4.16
N ILE A 13 -2.84 3.28 3.42
CA ILE A 13 -1.79 2.43 2.83
C ILE A 13 -0.45 2.93 3.36
N PHE A 14 0.38 1.99 3.82
CA PHE A 14 1.77 2.23 4.20
C PHE A 14 2.66 1.50 3.20
N VAL A 15 3.67 2.18 2.66
CA VAL A 15 4.62 1.62 1.69
C VAL A 15 6.05 1.82 2.20
N ALA A 16 6.86 0.78 2.14
CA ALA A 16 8.29 0.86 2.44
C ALA A 16 9.05 1.58 1.32
N GLU A 17 9.87 2.58 1.66
CA GLU A 17 10.58 3.40 0.68
C GLU A 17 11.68 2.64 -0.07
N ASP A 18 12.34 1.70 0.61
CA ASP A 18 13.45 0.92 0.05
C ASP A 18 12.98 -0.46 -0.47
N ALA A 19 11.69 -0.60 -0.81
CA ALA A 19 11.13 -1.84 -1.33
C ALA A 19 11.83 -2.25 -2.65
N GLN A 20 12.05 -3.56 -2.84
CA GLN A 20 12.79 -4.06 -4.00
C GLN A 20 12.04 -3.83 -5.33
N PRO A 21 12.78 -3.65 -6.46
CA PRO A 21 12.20 -3.28 -7.75
C PRO A 21 11.13 -4.21 -8.31
N ALA A 22 11.21 -5.51 -7.97
CA ALA A 22 10.30 -6.53 -8.48
C ALA A 22 8.84 -6.31 -8.06
N ASP A 23 8.62 -5.60 -6.94
CA ASP A 23 7.28 -5.34 -6.40
C ASP A 23 6.77 -3.93 -6.72
N ILE A 24 7.61 -3.04 -7.26
CA ILE A 24 7.30 -1.60 -7.42
C ILE A 24 6.06 -1.36 -8.28
N ASP A 25 5.86 -2.11 -9.36
CA ASP A 25 4.69 -1.91 -10.23
C ASP A 25 3.37 -2.26 -9.53
N LEU A 26 3.35 -3.35 -8.76
CA LEU A 26 2.19 -3.78 -7.97
C LEU A 26 1.93 -2.83 -6.79
N LEU A 27 3.00 -2.36 -6.15
CA LEU A 27 2.93 -1.36 -5.07
C LEU A 27 2.37 -0.03 -5.57
N ASN A 28 2.88 0.46 -6.71
CA ASN A 28 2.40 1.66 -7.37
C ASN A 28 0.92 1.53 -7.76
N GLN A 29 0.53 0.39 -8.32
CA GLN A 29 -0.86 0.16 -8.70
C GLN A 29 -1.80 0.16 -7.47
N ALA A 30 -1.40 -0.49 -6.37
CA ALA A 30 -2.17 -0.48 -5.13
C ALA A 30 -2.27 0.92 -4.51
N ALA A 31 -1.20 1.71 -4.57
CA ALA A 31 -1.20 3.10 -4.10
C ALA A 31 -2.11 4.00 -4.95
N VAL A 32 -2.03 3.89 -6.28
CA VAL A 32 -2.87 4.65 -7.22
C VAL A 32 -4.35 4.33 -7.03
N GLU A 33 -4.71 3.04 -6.95
CA GLU A 33 -6.11 2.63 -6.72
C GLU A 33 -6.60 3.02 -5.33
N GLY A 34 -5.74 2.95 -4.31
CA GLY A 34 -6.04 3.45 -2.97
C GLY A 34 -6.38 4.93 -2.97
N LEU A 35 -5.52 5.77 -3.56
CA LEU A 35 -5.76 7.21 -3.69
C LEU A 35 -7.05 7.51 -4.46
N ARG A 36 -7.32 6.77 -5.54
CA ARG A 36 -8.55 6.91 -6.34
C ARG A 36 -9.83 6.64 -5.53
N THR A 37 -9.75 5.76 -4.54
CA THR A 37 -10.88 5.42 -3.65
C THR A 37 -10.87 6.21 -2.33
N GLY A 38 -9.99 7.20 -2.21
CA GLY A 38 -9.88 8.10 -1.07
C GLY A 38 -9.17 7.49 0.14
N ALA A 39 -8.26 6.54 -0.08
CA ALA A 39 -7.33 6.11 0.95
C ALA A 39 -6.20 7.14 1.13
N GLU A 40 -5.67 7.22 2.34
CA GLU A 40 -4.45 7.98 2.63
C GLU A 40 -3.21 7.12 2.36
N LEU A 41 -2.13 7.73 1.86
CA LEU A 41 -0.87 7.05 1.60
C LEU A 41 0.22 7.60 2.51
N PHE A 42 0.96 6.70 3.17
CA PHE A 42 2.09 7.02 4.03
C PHE A 42 3.32 6.24 3.57
N SER A 43 4.48 6.88 3.60
CA SER A 43 5.76 6.21 3.40
C SER A 43 6.37 5.81 4.74
N PHE A 44 7.12 4.71 4.72
CA PHE A 44 7.88 4.20 5.85
C PHE A 44 9.34 4.04 5.42
N ALA A 45 10.25 4.70 6.13
CA ALA A 45 11.68 4.60 5.87
C ALA A 45 12.19 3.19 6.20
N GLY A 46 12.79 2.52 5.21
CA GLY A 46 13.28 1.14 5.30
C GLY A 46 12.76 0.25 4.18
N ALA A 47 13.24 -1.00 4.15
CA ALA A 47 12.93 -1.97 3.08
C ALA A 47 11.60 -2.71 3.29
N GLU A 48 11.16 -2.85 4.55
CA GLU A 48 9.92 -3.52 4.91
C GLU A 48 9.37 -3.03 6.25
N MET A 49 8.05 -3.16 6.42
CA MET A 49 7.40 -3.03 7.72
C MET A 49 7.60 -4.32 8.52
N PRO A 50 8.06 -4.24 9.78
CA PRO A 50 8.32 -5.41 10.62
C PRO A 50 7.11 -6.35 10.70
N GLY A 51 7.26 -7.56 10.17
CA GLY A 51 6.24 -8.62 10.21
C GLY A 51 5.15 -8.53 9.14
N PHE A 52 5.20 -7.57 8.23
CA PHE A 52 4.16 -7.38 7.21
C PHE A 52 4.69 -7.21 5.77
N GLY A 53 5.99 -7.00 5.59
CA GLY A 53 6.61 -6.87 4.28
C GLY A 53 6.59 -5.45 3.71
N PRO A 54 6.72 -5.26 2.40
CA PRO A 54 6.94 -3.94 1.79
C PRO A 54 5.70 -3.04 1.76
N ILE A 55 4.50 -3.58 2.02
CA ILE A 55 3.25 -2.82 1.97
C ILE A 55 2.21 -3.33 2.97
N VAL A 56 1.52 -2.40 3.63
CA VAL A 56 0.41 -2.68 4.55
C VAL A 56 -0.77 -1.77 4.28
N ALA A 57 -1.98 -2.27 4.52
CA ALA A 57 -3.19 -1.47 4.42
C ALA A 57 -4.07 -1.63 5.66
N VAL A 58 -4.65 -0.52 6.11
CA VAL A 58 -5.74 -0.50 7.09
C VAL A 58 -7.06 -0.50 6.33
N LEU A 59 -7.91 -1.48 6.62
CA LEU A 59 -9.19 -1.64 5.95
C LEU A 59 -10.31 -0.83 6.64
N ARG A 60 -11.30 -0.43 5.85
CA ARG A 60 -12.59 0.09 6.30
C ARG A 60 -13.49 -1.09 6.71
N TYR A 61 -14.29 -0.89 7.74
CA TYR A 61 -15.31 -1.85 8.19
C TYR A 61 -16.54 -1.83 7.29
#